data_AF-A0A161WRT2-F1
#
_entry.id   AF-A0A161WRT2-F1
#
_cell.length_a   1.000
_cell.length_b   1.000
_cell.length_c   1.000
_cell.angle_alpha   90.00
_cell.angle_beta   90.00
_cell.angle_gamma   90.00
#
_symmetry.space_group_name_H-M   'P 1'
#
loop_
_entity.id
_entity.type
_entity.pdbx_description
1 polymer ?
#
loop_
_entity_poly.entity_id
_entity_poly.type
_entity_poly.pdbx_seq_one_letter_code
_entity_poly.pdbx_strand_id
1 'polypeptide(L)'
;MTPACKKRGFASVDIVASWGDIVGERYGTKVQPDRLIWPRRPDRSDPENPPEPATLVVHTDGATALLLSHDSAQVIERINMFFGWAAIGRIKILQKPVTVKAPEPRKELRSLTGTEEQRLEERLEGVENDRLRQALKKLGSQVIARNPDRLD
;
A
#
# COMPACT_ATOMS: atom_id res chain seq x y z
N MET A 1 20.08 -1.95 -11.23
CA MET A 1 18.99 -2.46 -10.36
C MET A 1 17.98 -3.23 -11.20
N THR A 2 17.89 -4.55 -11.05
CA THR A 2 17.02 -5.43 -11.85
C THR A 2 15.53 -5.27 -11.48
N PRO A 3 14.59 -5.49 -12.43
CA PRO A 3 13.14 -5.30 -12.22
C PRO A 3 12.56 -6.14 -11.06
N ALA A 4 13.16 -7.28 -10.72
CA ALA A 4 12.77 -8.11 -9.59
C ALA A 4 13.05 -7.46 -8.22
N CYS A 5 14.12 -6.66 -8.08
CA CYS A 5 14.41 -5.93 -6.84
C CYS A 5 13.40 -4.80 -6.61
N LYS A 6 12.91 -4.16 -7.68
CA LYS A 6 11.85 -3.14 -7.60
C LYS A 6 10.54 -3.79 -7.09
N LYS A 7 10.10 -4.90 -7.70
CA LYS A 7 8.84 -5.58 -7.34
C LYS A 7 8.77 -5.99 -5.86
N ARG A 8 9.87 -6.47 -5.27
CA ARG A 8 9.93 -6.88 -3.85
C ARG A 8 9.85 -5.71 -2.87
N GLY A 9 10.46 -4.58 -3.21
CA GLY A 9 10.45 -3.38 -2.36
C GLY A 9 9.07 -2.73 -2.28
N PHE A 10 8.34 -2.70 -3.40
CA PHE A 10 6.97 -2.15 -3.45
C PHE A 10 5.93 -3.08 -2.82
N ALA A 11 6.08 -4.41 -2.96
CA ALA A 11 5.13 -5.38 -2.42
C ALA A 11 4.87 -5.22 -0.90
N SER A 12 5.90 -4.91 -0.10
CA SER A 12 5.72 -4.65 1.33
C SER A 12 4.85 -3.41 1.60
N VAL A 13 5.02 -2.34 0.82
CA VAL A 13 4.25 -1.09 0.97
C VAL A 13 2.82 -1.29 0.48
N ASP A 14 2.65 -1.97 -0.65
CA ASP A 14 1.34 -2.22 -1.27
C ASP A 14 0.46 -3.12 -0.39
N ILE A 15 1.03 -4.16 0.24
CA ILE A 15 0.30 -5.00 1.20
C ILE A 15 -0.26 -4.17 2.36
N VAL A 16 0.56 -3.29 2.94
CA VAL A 16 0.14 -2.48 4.10
C VAL A 16 -0.93 -1.46 3.67
N ALA A 17 -0.75 -0.82 2.51
CA ALA A 17 -1.65 0.20 2.01
C ALA A 17 -3.05 -0.34 1.64
N SER A 18 -3.11 -1.56 1.10
CA SER A 18 -4.35 -2.18 0.60
C SER A 18 -4.79 -3.40 1.41
N TRP A 19 -4.28 -3.58 2.63
CA TRP A 19 -4.55 -4.77 3.45
C TRP A 19 -6.04 -5.06 3.60
N GLY A 20 -6.81 -4.06 4.03
CA GLY A 20 -8.25 -4.19 4.27
C GLY A 20 -9.03 -4.62 3.02
N ASP A 21 -8.66 -4.13 1.84
CA ASP A 21 -9.27 -4.52 0.57
C ASP A 21 -8.90 -5.95 0.19
N ILE A 22 -7.63 -6.32 0.39
CA ILE A 22 -7.10 -7.65 0.04
C ILE A 22 -7.72 -8.74 0.90
N VAL A 23 -7.82 -8.55 2.22
CA VAL A 23 -8.29 -9.60 3.15
C VAL A 23 -9.74 -9.44 3.60
N GLY A 24 -10.36 -8.29 3.32
CA GLY A 24 -11.72 -7.96 3.71
C GLY A 24 -11.87 -7.64 5.20
N GLU A 25 -13.07 -7.27 5.60
CA GLU A 25 -13.38 -6.77 6.95
C GLU A 25 -13.01 -7.73 8.07
N ARG A 26 -13.13 -9.04 7.83
CA ARG A 26 -12.84 -10.10 8.81
C ARG A 26 -11.43 -10.00 9.41
N TYR A 27 -10.44 -9.68 8.57
CA TYR A 27 -9.03 -9.60 8.98
C TYR A 27 -8.44 -8.20 8.85
N GLY A 28 -9.06 -7.30 8.07
CA GLY A 28 -8.53 -5.97 7.78
C GLY A 28 -8.37 -5.07 9.00
N THR A 29 -9.18 -5.28 10.04
CA THR A 29 -9.16 -4.49 11.28
C THR A 29 -8.44 -5.18 12.44
N LYS A 30 -8.34 -6.52 12.40
CA LYS A 30 -7.83 -7.35 13.52
C LYS A 30 -6.43 -7.88 13.30
N VAL A 31 -6.02 -8.01 12.04
CA VAL A 31 -4.71 -8.52 11.63
C VAL A 31 -3.92 -7.39 11.03
N GLN A 32 -2.68 -7.21 11.47
CA GLN A 32 -1.77 -6.19 10.93
C GLN A 32 -0.58 -6.85 10.24
N PRO A 33 -0.31 -6.55 8.95
CA PRO A 33 0.92 -6.98 8.30
C PRO A 33 2.14 -6.27 8.94
N ASP A 34 3.17 -7.03 9.31
CA ASP A 34 4.40 -6.51 9.94
C ASP A 34 5.54 -6.41 8.93
N ARG A 35 5.91 -7.52 8.30
CA ARG A 35 7.03 -7.56 7.34
C ARG A 35 6.94 -8.74 6.38
N LEU A 36 7.64 -8.62 5.26
CA LEU A 36 7.91 -9.73 4.34
C LEU A 36 9.32 -10.27 4.55
N ILE A 37 9.42 -11.58 4.79
CA ILE A 37 10.69 -12.31 4.85
C ILE A 37 10.86 -13.06 3.54
N TRP A 38 11.81 -12.60 2.74
CA TRP A 38 12.17 -13.22 1.48
C TRP A 38 13.25 -14.29 1.70
N PRO A 39 13.14 -15.47 1.08
CA PRO A 39 14.21 -16.47 1.15
C PRO A 39 15.50 -15.91 0.53
N ARG A 40 16.63 -16.30 1.14
CA ARG A 40 17.97 -15.95 0.65
C ARG A 40 18.24 -16.79 -0.59
N ARG A 41 18.50 -16.14 -1.72
CA ARG A 41 18.95 -16.85 -2.93
C ARG A 41 20.36 -17.40 -2.68
N PRO A 42 20.63 -18.69 -2.94
CA PRO A 42 21.97 -19.10 -3.31
C PRO A 42 22.35 -18.38 -4.61
N ASP A 43 23.64 -18.14 -4.78
CA ASP A 43 24.29 -17.30 -5.79
C ASP A 43 23.53 -17.09 -7.12
N ARG A 44 23.43 -15.81 -7.50
CA ARG A 44 23.24 -15.33 -8.88
C ARG A 44 22.16 -16.02 -9.72
N SER A 45 20.91 -15.59 -9.49
CA SER A 45 19.92 -15.27 -10.53
C SER A 45 19.98 -16.12 -11.80
N ASP A 46 19.51 -17.35 -11.71
CA ASP A 46 18.98 -18.04 -12.89
C ASP A 46 17.85 -17.16 -13.45
N PRO A 47 17.97 -16.61 -14.67
CA PRO A 47 16.90 -15.82 -15.29
C PRO A 47 15.66 -16.69 -15.58
N GLU A 48 15.81 -18.01 -15.58
CA GLU A 48 14.72 -18.97 -15.81
C GLU A 48 13.92 -19.32 -14.54
N ASN A 49 14.45 -19.06 -13.34
CA ASN A 49 13.75 -19.39 -12.11
C ASN A 49 12.96 -18.19 -11.54
N PRO A 50 11.62 -18.31 -11.43
CA PRO A 50 10.81 -17.27 -10.81
C PRO A 50 11.27 -17.02 -9.36
N PRO A 51 11.16 -15.77 -8.87
CA PRO A 51 11.51 -15.47 -7.48
C PRO A 51 10.66 -16.29 -6.53
N GLU A 52 11.32 -16.98 -5.60
CA GLU A 52 10.63 -17.71 -4.54
C GLU A 52 9.74 -16.77 -3.71
N PRO A 53 8.53 -17.23 -3.34
CA PRO A 53 7.56 -16.43 -2.63
C PRO A 53 8.02 -16.11 -1.20
N ALA A 54 7.60 -14.95 -0.67
CA ALA A 54 7.91 -14.50 0.68
C ALA A 54 7.06 -15.19 1.76
N THR A 55 7.56 -15.12 2.99
CA THR A 55 6.76 -15.32 4.20
C THR A 55 6.24 -13.96 4.69
N LEU A 56 4.91 -13.78 4.74
CA LEU A 56 4.27 -12.62 5.36
C LEU A 56 4.18 -12.83 6.87
N VAL A 57 4.78 -11.94 7.64
CA VAL A 57 4.63 -11.92 9.09
C VAL A 57 3.48 -10.97 9.45
N VAL A 58 2.58 -11.43 10.31
CA VAL A 58 1.42 -10.65 10.78
C VAL A 58 1.30 -10.65 12.30
N HIS A 59 0.66 -9.62 12.84
CA HIS A 59 0.28 -9.49 14.24
C HIS A 59 -1.23 -9.62 14.39
N THR A 60 -1.67 -10.43 15.35
CA THR A 60 -3.11 -10.59 15.65
C THR A 60 -3.33 -11.13 17.08
N ASP A 61 -4.53 -10.97 17.63
CA ASP A 61 -4.94 -11.53 18.91
C ASP A 61 -5.08 -13.07 18.81
N GLY A 62 -5.11 -13.77 19.96
CA GLY A 62 -5.13 -15.23 19.98
C GLY A 62 -6.37 -15.86 19.32
N ALA A 63 -7.55 -15.24 19.43
CA ALA A 63 -8.76 -15.78 18.83
C ALA A 63 -8.73 -15.65 17.30
N THR A 64 -8.32 -14.47 16.82
CA THR A 64 -8.16 -14.21 15.39
C THR A 64 -6.99 -15.01 14.79
N ALA A 65 -5.94 -15.32 15.56
CA ALA A 65 -4.81 -16.16 15.11
C ALA A 65 -5.27 -17.57 14.68
N LEU A 66 -6.20 -18.17 15.43
CA LEU A 66 -6.74 -19.49 15.11
C LEU A 66 -7.51 -19.47 13.79
N LEU A 67 -8.40 -18.48 13.63
CA LEU A 67 -9.18 -18.31 12.41
C LEU A 67 -8.28 -18.07 11.19
N LEU A 68 -7.30 -17.18 11.33
CA LEU A 68 -6.36 -16.87 10.25
C LEU A 68 -5.48 -18.07 9.89
N SER A 69 -5.13 -18.93 10.86
CA SER A 69 -4.37 -20.15 10.59
C SER A 69 -5.16 -21.11 9.69
N HIS A 70 -6.44 -21.31 10.00
CA HIS A 70 -7.34 -22.13 9.20
C HIS A 70 -7.55 -21.54 7.80
N ASP A 71 -7.77 -20.23 7.71
CA ASP A 71 -8.05 -19.54 6.43
C ASP A 71 -6.78 -19.09 5.69
N SER A 72 -5.59 -19.48 6.16
CA SER A 72 -4.31 -18.95 5.69
C SER A 72 -4.09 -19.17 4.18
N ALA A 73 -4.49 -20.33 3.65
CA ALA A 73 -4.39 -20.63 2.23
C ALA A 73 -5.24 -19.68 1.37
N GLN A 74 -6.46 -19.38 1.81
CA GLN A 74 -7.37 -18.45 1.11
C GLN A 74 -6.84 -17.02 1.14
N VAL A 75 -6.27 -16.59 2.28
CA VAL A 75 -5.66 -15.26 2.39
C VAL A 75 -4.44 -15.13 1.47
N ILE A 76 -3.59 -16.17 1.41
CA ILE A 76 -2.44 -16.22 0.50
C ILE A 76 -2.89 -16.11 -0.97
N GLU A 77 -3.93 -16.85 -1.36
CA GLU A 77 -4.49 -16.80 -2.70
C GLU A 77 -4.97 -15.39 -3.07
N ARG A 78 -5.72 -14.74 -2.18
CA ARG A 78 -6.21 -13.35 -2.38
C ARG A 78 -5.06 -12.36 -2.54
N ILE A 79 -4.01 -12.47 -1.71
CA ILE A 79 -2.82 -11.62 -1.83
C ILE A 79 -2.13 -11.84 -3.18
N ASN A 80 -1.92 -13.09 -3.59
CA ASN A 80 -1.25 -13.40 -4.86
C ASN A 80 -2.09 -12.99 -6.07
N MET A 81 -3.41 -13.09 -5.99
CA MET A 81 -4.34 -12.59 -7.01
C MET A 81 -4.24 -11.06 -7.15
N PHE A 82 -4.18 -10.33 -6.02
CA PHE A 82 -3.97 -8.88 -6.03
C PHE A 82 -2.66 -8.49 -6.72
N PHE A 83 -1.58 -9.24 -6.47
CA PHE A 83 -0.29 -8.97 -7.09
C PHE A 83 -0.18 -9.46 -8.55
N GLY A 84 -0.97 -10.45 -8.95
CA GLY A 84 -0.86 -11.11 -10.25
C GLY A 84 0.36 -12.04 -10.38
N TRP A 85 1.01 -12.39 -9.27
CA TRP A 85 2.12 -13.35 -9.20
C TRP A 85 2.22 -13.94 -7.79
N ALA A 86 2.98 -15.03 -7.64
CA ALA A 86 3.19 -15.70 -6.35
C ALA A 86 4.12 -14.89 -5.42
N ALA A 87 3.59 -13.82 -4.83
CA ALA A 87 4.32 -12.95 -3.92
C ALA A 87 4.51 -13.59 -2.54
N ILE A 88 3.49 -14.28 -2.03
CA ILE A 88 3.45 -14.86 -0.69
C ILE A 88 3.23 -16.37 -0.80
N GLY A 89 4.01 -17.13 -0.03
CA GLY A 89 3.93 -18.59 0.04
C GLY A 89 3.58 -19.10 1.42
N ARG A 90 3.71 -18.24 2.44
CA ARG A 90 3.41 -18.59 3.84
C ARG A 90 3.02 -17.35 4.63
N ILE A 91 2.11 -17.53 5.59
CA ILE A 91 1.81 -16.55 6.64
C ILE A 91 2.40 -17.05 7.96
N LYS A 92 3.17 -16.21 8.64
CA LYS A 92 3.68 -16.44 10.00
C LYS A 92 2.96 -15.50 10.96
N ILE A 93 2.24 -16.09 11.91
CA ILE A 93 1.48 -15.33 12.90
C ILE A 93 2.34 -15.11 14.14
N LEU A 94 2.47 -13.85 14.58
CA LEU A 94 3.03 -13.53 15.90
C LEU A 94 1.89 -13.02 16.78
N GLN A 95 1.62 -13.75 17.86
CA GLN A 95 0.67 -13.33 18.88
C GLN A 95 1.33 -12.24 19.73
N LYS A 96 0.90 -11.02 19.52
CA LYS A 96 1.22 -9.86 20.36
C LYS A 96 -0.10 -9.24 20.79
N PRO A 97 -0.18 -8.61 21.97
CA PRO A 97 -1.36 -7.83 22.32
C PRO A 97 -1.62 -6.80 21.22
N VAL A 98 -2.69 -7.02 20.45
CA VAL A 98 -3.03 -6.15 19.33
C VAL A 98 -3.69 -4.93 19.90
N THR A 99 -3.00 -3.80 19.89
CA THR A 99 -3.70 -2.53 19.90
C THR A 99 -4.43 -2.45 18.56
N VAL A 100 -5.73 -2.72 18.57
CA VAL A 100 -6.59 -2.51 17.40
C VAL A 100 -6.46 -1.03 17.07
N LYS A 101 -5.67 -0.72 16.04
CA LYS A 101 -5.52 0.65 15.57
C LYS A 101 -6.88 1.00 14.97
N ALA A 102 -7.60 1.92 15.59
CA ALA A 102 -8.79 2.49 14.99
C ALA A 102 -8.41 2.96 13.56
N PRO A 103 -9.31 2.79 12.56
CA PRO A 103 -9.03 3.27 11.22
C PRO A 103 -8.59 4.73 11.33
N GLU A 104 -7.36 5.02 10.87
CA GLU A 104 -6.88 6.39 10.92
C GLU A 104 -7.83 7.22 10.07
N PRO A 105 -8.49 8.23 10.66
CA PRO A 105 -9.38 9.09 9.89
C PRO A 105 -8.55 9.63 8.74
N ARG A 106 -9.09 9.51 7.52
CA ARG A 106 -8.45 10.06 6.33
C ARG A 106 -8.16 11.52 6.64
N LYS A 107 -6.87 11.89 6.73
CA LYS A 107 -6.47 13.27 7.03
C LYS A 107 -7.20 14.17 6.04
N GLU A 108 -8.14 14.96 6.55
CA GLU A 108 -8.82 15.95 5.76
C GLU A 108 -7.75 16.92 5.26
N LEU A 109 -7.67 17.04 3.94
CA LEU A 109 -6.77 18.01 3.34
C LEU A 109 -7.31 19.39 3.67
N ARG A 110 -6.43 20.29 4.13
CA ARG A 110 -6.82 21.69 4.34
C ARG A 110 -7.31 22.30 3.04
N SER A 111 -8.26 23.23 3.10
CA SER A 111 -8.55 24.10 1.97
C SER A 111 -7.32 24.95 1.63
N LEU A 112 -7.16 25.28 0.35
CA LEU A 112 -6.14 26.23 -0.07
C LEU A 112 -6.48 27.61 0.51
N THR A 113 -5.44 28.39 0.78
CA THR A 113 -5.56 29.82 1.02
C THR A 113 -5.81 30.55 -0.31
N GLY A 114 -6.42 31.73 -0.26
CA GLY A 114 -6.69 32.51 -1.47
C GLY A 114 -5.45 32.80 -2.32
N THR A 115 -4.28 32.97 -1.68
CA THR A 115 -3.00 33.15 -2.37
C THR A 115 -2.55 31.90 -3.11
N GLU A 116 -2.73 30.71 -2.52
CA GLU A 116 -2.41 29.42 -3.16
C GLU A 116 -3.34 29.14 -4.35
N GLU A 117 -4.63 29.48 -4.23
CA GLU A 117 -5.59 29.35 -5.32
C GLU A 117 -5.23 30.27 -6.50
N GLN A 118 -4.86 31.52 -6.19
CA GLN A 118 -4.48 32.50 -7.21
C GLN A 118 -3.22 32.07 -7.97
N ARG A 119 -2.16 31.64 -7.27
CA ARG A 119 -0.94 31.09 -7.91
C ARG A 119 -1.22 29.86 -8.75
N LEU A 120 -2.14 28.99 -8.33
CA LEU A 120 -2.55 27.83 -9.11
C LEU A 120 -3.27 28.25 -10.39
N GLU A 121 -4.15 29.26 -10.31
CA GLU A 121 -4.87 29.78 -11.47
C GLU A 121 -3.93 30.43 -12.48
N GLU A 122 -2.97 31.23 -12.03
CA GLU A 122 -1.92 31.85 -12.86
C GLU A 122 -1.11 30.80 -13.64
N ARG A 123 -0.70 29.70 -12.98
CA ARG A 123 0.02 28.60 -13.64
C ARG A 123 -0.82 27.81 -14.66
N LEU A 124 -2.14 27.96 -14.63
CA LEU A 124 -3.07 27.28 -15.51
C LEU A 124 -3.60 28.17 -16.66
N GLU A 125 -3.23 29.46 -16.70
CA GLU A 125 -3.67 30.40 -17.75
C GLU A 125 -3.28 29.94 -19.16
N GLY A 126 -2.13 29.26 -19.31
CA GLY A 126 -1.67 28.73 -20.60
C GLY A 126 -2.36 27.45 -21.07
N VAL A 127 -3.33 26.91 -20.32
CA VAL A 127 -4.03 25.66 -20.66
C VAL A 127 -5.35 25.99 -21.37
N GLU A 128 -5.33 25.91 -22.70
CA GLU A 128 -6.49 26.20 -23.56
C GLU A 128 -7.62 25.17 -23.45
N ASN A 129 -7.30 23.93 -23.07
CA ASN A 129 -8.29 22.86 -22.97
C ASN A 129 -8.95 22.87 -21.58
N ASP A 130 -10.24 23.19 -21.53
CA ASP A 130 -11.01 23.28 -20.27
C ASP A 130 -11.02 21.99 -19.45
N ARG A 131 -11.14 20.82 -20.09
CA ARG A 131 -11.14 19.53 -19.37
C ARG A 131 -9.77 19.27 -18.73
N LEU A 132 -8.70 19.58 -19.47
CA LEU A 132 -7.34 19.46 -18.95
C LEU A 132 -7.09 20.46 -17.82
N ARG A 133 -7.53 21.71 -17.99
CA ARG A 133 -7.42 22.77 -16.97
C ARG A 133 -8.13 22.36 -15.68
N GLN A 134 -9.35 21.83 -15.77
CA GLN A 134 -10.10 21.34 -14.60
C GLN A 134 -9.41 20.15 -13.93
N ALA A 135 -8.89 19.19 -14.70
CA ALA A 135 -8.15 18.04 -14.17
C ALA A 135 -6.87 18.50 -13.44
N LEU A 136 -6.13 19.44 -14.04
CA LEU A 136 -4.92 20.02 -13.46
C LEU A 136 -5.22 20.87 -12.22
N LYS A 137 -6.31 21.64 -12.21
CA LYS A 137 -6.77 22.41 -11.04
C LYS A 137 -7.10 21.49 -9.88
N LYS A 138 -7.82 20.39 -10.14
CA LYS A 138 -8.16 19.38 -9.12
C LYS A 138 -6.92 18.67 -8.57
N LEU A 139 -5.95 18.35 -9.42
CA LEU A 139 -4.70 17.74 -8.98
C LEU A 139 -3.82 18.73 -8.20
N GLY A 140 -3.65 19.93 -8.74
CA GLY A 140 -2.85 21.00 -8.14
C GLY A 140 -3.32 21.34 -6.74
N SER A 141 -4.63 21.49 -6.53
CA SER A 141 -5.20 21.75 -5.21
C SER A 141 -4.89 20.63 -4.20
N GLN A 142 -5.01 19.37 -4.60
CA GLN A 142 -4.68 18.24 -3.72
C GLN A 142 -3.20 18.14 -3.38
N VAL A 143 -2.32 18.49 -4.32
CA VAL A 143 -0.86 18.48 -4.11
C VAL A 143 -0.44 19.60 -3.16
N ILE A 144 -0.95 20.81 -3.35
CA ILE A 144 -0.66 21.98 -2.49
C ILE A 144 -1.18 21.74 -1.07
N ALA A 145 -2.43 21.28 -0.95
CA ALA A 145 -3.03 20.98 0.35
C ALA A 145 -2.29 19.88 1.12
N ARG A 146 -1.57 18.98 0.43
CA ARG A 146 -0.74 17.94 1.03
C ARG A 146 0.68 18.41 1.34
N ASN A 147 1.22 19.38 0.60
CA ASN A 147 2.62 19.82 0.71
C ASN A 147 2.72 21.35 0.50
N PRO A 148 2.57 22.16 1.57
CA PRO A 148 2.43 23.61 1.47
C PRO A 148 3.69 24.33 0.98
N ASP A 149 4.86 23.69 1.06
CA ASP A 149 6.16 24.26 0.70
C ASP A 149 6.45 24.24 -0.83
N ARG A 150 5.56 23.65 -1.64
CA ARG A 150 5.86 23.33 -3.06
C ARG A 150 5.56 24.45 -4.07
N LEU A 151 5.18 25.63 -3.58
CA LEU A 151 4.77 26.80 -4.39
C LEU A 151 5.64 28.04 -4.22
N ASP A 152 6.71 27.98 -3.44
CA ASP A 152 7.78 28.98 -3.42
C ASP A 152 8.70 28.86 -4.65
#